data_AF-A0A0P4W5J4-F1
#
_entry.id   AF-A0A0P4W5J4-F1
#
_cell.length_a   1.000
_cell.length_b   1.000
_cell.length_c   1.000
_cell.angle_alpha   90.00
_cell.angle_beta   90.00
_cell.angle_gamma   90.00
#
_symmetry.space_group_name_H-M   'P 1'
#
loop_
_entity.id
_entity.type
_entity.pdbx_description
1 polymer ?
#
loop_
_entity_poly.entity_id
_entity_poly.type
_entity_poly.pdbx_seq_one_letter_code
_entity_poly.pdbx_strand_id
1 'polypeptide(L)'
;MSSPRPVFQPVGGGGKGGRPSNGRSPPHDTISPQHEELIRFFNDSWGRVCKEMEMGKQNGHDGRGNVITYYQEKNEHPALQDFKPFDLEAWWGKRIYQNLTQST
;
A
#
# COMPACT_ATOMS: atom_id res chain seq x y z
N MET A 1 28.74 -23.14 15.87
CA MET A 1 29.03 -21.73 15.49
C MET A 1 27.70 -20.98 15.47
N SER A 2 27.51 -20.00 16.35
CA SER A 2 26.23 -19.27 16.48
C SER A 2 26.18 -18.07 15.55
N SER A 3 25.14 -17.97 14.73
CA SER A 3 24.88 -16.83 13.84
C SER A 3 24.61 -15.53 14.62
N PRO A 4 24.90 -14.35 14.05
CA PRO A 4 24.80 -13.09 14.79
C PRO A 4 23.33 -12.72 15.03
N ARG A 5 23.02 -12.33 16.27
CA ARG A 5 21.71 -11.80 16.65
C ARG A 5 21.72 -10.27 16.52
N PRO A 6 20.68 -9.65 15.94
CA PRO A 6 20.53 -8.21 15.99
C PRO A 6 20.35 -7.75 17.43
N VAL A 7 21.14 -6.76 17.85
CA VAL A 7 21.05 -6.11 19.16
C VAL A 7 20.52 -4.70 18.94
N PHE A 8 19.32 -4.41 19.45
CA PHE A 8 18.77 -3.06 19.43
C PHE A 8 19.17 -2.33 20.71
N GLN A 9 19.89 -1.22 20.56
CA GLN A 9 20.23 -0.34 21.67
C GLN A 9 19.02 0.54 22.01
N PRO A 10 18.56 0.57 23.28
CA PRO A 10 17.53 1.51 23.69
C PRO A 10 18.13 2.92 23.64
N VAL A 11 17.53 3.80 22.84
CA VAL A 11 17.82 5.24 22.89
C VAL A 11 17.44 5.74 24.27
N GLY A 12 18.44 6.23 24.99
CA GLY A 12 18.31 6.69 26.37
C GLY A 12 17.31 7.84 26.49
N GLY A 13 16.39 7.67 27.43
CA GLY A 13 15.51 8.70 27.94
C GLY A 13 15.12 8.35 29.37
N GLY A 14 16.07 8.45 30.29
CA GLY A 14 15.82 8.28 31.71
C GLY A 14 14.89 9.40 32.23
N GLY A 15 13.77 9.02 32.83
CA GLY A 15 12.87 9.96 33.49
C GLY A 15 11.64 9.27 34.07
N LYS A 16 11.66 9.00 35.37
CA LYS A 16 10.55 8.46 36.16
C LYS A 16 9.34 9.41 36.15
N GLY A 17 8.15 8.87 35.88
CA GLY A 17 6.86 9.35 36.40
C GLY A 17 6.13 10.41 35.57
N GLY A 18 4.90 10.09 35.14
CA GLY A 18 3.91 11.11 34.75
C GLY A 18 2.85 10.73 33.71
N ARG A 19 1.75 10.11 34.19
CA ARG A 19 0.36 10.10 33.67
C ARG A 19 0.06 9.56 32.25
N PRO A 20 -1.03 8.78 32.07
CA PRO A 20 -1.51 8.42 30.74
C PRO A 20 -2.24 9.63 30.13
N SER A 21 -1.64 10.27 29.13
CA SER A 21 -2.33 11.27 28.33
C SER A 21 -3.27 10.56 27.37
N ASN A 22 -4.55 10.61 27.71
CA ASN A 22 -5.69 10.23 26.89
C ASN A 22 -5.61 10.87 25.48
N GLY A 23 -5.73 10.05 24.44
CA GLY A 23 -6.42 10.39 23.20
C GLY A 23 -5.95 11.59 22.37
N ARG A 24 -4.68 11.62 21.94
CA ARG A 24 -4.30 12.35 20.72
C ARG A 24 -3.87 11.33 19.67
N SER A 25 -4.66 11.19 18.62
CA SER A 25 -4.24 10.53 17.39
C SER A 25 -2.87 11.09 16.98
N PRO A 26 -1.90 10.25 16.57
CA PRO A 26 -0.61 10.74 16.11
C PRO A 26 -0.83 11.82 15.02
N PRO A 27 -0.03 12.90 15.00
CA PRO A 27 -0.02 13.80 13.86
C PRO A 27 0.23 12.94 12.62
N HIS A 28 -0.64 13.09 11.61
CA HIS A 28 -0.59 12.41 10.33
C HIS A 28 0.83 11.97 9.99
N ASP A 29 1.09 10.65 9.96
CA ASP A 29 2.42 10.11 9.65
C ASP A 29 2.88 10.77 8.35
N THR A 30 3.82 11.71 8.47
CA THR A 30 4.42 12.34 7.31
C THR A 30 5.13 11.24 6.57
N ILE A 31 4.67 10.93 5.36
CA ILE A 31 5.30 9.93 4.50
C ILE A 31 6.79 10.31 4.40
N SER A 32 7.67 9.41 4.82
CA SER A 32 9.11 9.68 4.76
C SER A 32 9.52 9.79 3.28
N PRO A 33 10.58 10.55 2.95
CA PRO A 33 11.07 10.63 1.57
C PRO A 33 11.35 9.25 0.96
N GLN A 34 11.85 8.32 1.77
CA GLN A 34 12.06 6.93 1.37
C GLN A 34 10.75 6.22 1.01
N HIS A 35 9.69 6.40 1.81
CA HIS A 35 8.38 5.83 1.49
C HIS A 35 7.80 6.44 0.20
N GLU A 36 8.01 7.73 -0.06
CA GLU A 36 7.59 8.34 -1.33
C GLU A 36 8.29 7.72 -2.54
N GLU A 37 9.60 7.49 -2.45
CA GLU A 37 10.36 6.83 -3.52
C GLU A 37 9.84 5.42 -3.80
N LEU A 38 9.56 4.65 -2.75
CA LEU A 38 8.97 3.32 -2.89
C LEU A 38 7.59 3.38 -3.54
N ILE A 39 6.72 4.30 -3.09
CA ILE A 39 5.38 4.49 -3.67
C ILE A 39 5.48 4.80 -5.17
N ARG A 40 6.37 5.73 -5.54
CA ARG A 40 6.60 6.10 -6.95
C ARG A 40 7.11 4.90 -7.74
N PHE A 41 8.12 4.19 -7.22
CA PHE A 41 8.67 3.01 -7.87
C PHE A 41 7.61 1.93 -8.12
N PHE A 42 6.76 1.63 -7.14
CA PHE A 42 5.68 0.65 -7.28
C PHE A 42 4.64 1.11 -8.31
N ASN A 43 4.21 2.38 -8.24
CA ASN A 43 3.24 2.93 -9.18
C ASN A 43 3.75 2.87 -10.63
N ASP A 44 4.97 3.34 -10.86
CA ASP A 44 5.59 3.37 -12.18
C ASP A 44 5.80 1.95 -12.72
N SER A 45 6.32 1.05 -11.89
CA SER A 45 6.55 -0.35 -12.26
C SER A 45 5.25 -1.05 -12.62
N TRP A 46 4.19 -0.84 -11.83
CA TRP A 46 2.88 -1.41 -12.12
C TRP A 46 2.27 -0.82 -13.39
N GLY A 47 2.40 0.48 -13.63
CA GLY A 47 1.95 1.12 -14.87
C GLY A 47 2.59 0.53 -16.12
N ARG A 48 3.90 0.21 -16.06
CA ARG A 48 4.61 -0.48 -17.15
C ARG A 48 4.04 -1.87 -17.41
N VAL A 49 3.81 -2.66 -16.36
CA VAL A 49 3.20 -4.00 -16.47
C VAL A 49 1.80 -3.92 -17.11
N CYS A 50 0.96 -3.00 -16.65
CA CYS A 50 -0.38 -2.81 -17.24
C CYS A 50 -0.30 -2.46 -18.73
N LYS A 51 0.62 -1.58 -19.12
CA LYS A 51 0.82 -1.17 -20.52
C LYS A 51 1.31 -2.33 -21.40
N GLU A 52 2.30 -3.09 -20.93
CA GLU A 52 2.81 -4.28 -21.63
C GLU A 52 1.71 -5.35 -21.78
N MET A 53 0.88 -5.55 -20.76
CA MET A 53 -0.26 -6.46 -20.81
C MET A 53 -1.28 -6.00 -21.86
N GLU A 54 -1.58 -4.72 -21.94
CA GLU A 54 -2.52 -4.17 -22.92
C GLU A 54 -1.98 -4.28 -24.35
N MET A 55 -0.68 -3.98 -24.55
CA MET A 55 0.00 -4.18 -25.83
C MET A 55 0.01 -5.65 -26.27
N GLY A 56 0.22 -6.58 -25.33
CA GLY A 56 0.18 -8.02 -25.59
C GLY A 56 -1.19 -8.53 -26.04
N LYS A 57 -2.29 -7.89 -25.58
CA LYS A 57 -3.65 -8.19 -26.04
C LYS A 57 -3.92 -7.65 -27.45
N GLN A 58 -3.35 -6.49 -27.79
CA GLN A 58 -3.56 -5.84 -29.10
C GLN A 58 -2.73 -6.48 -30.22
N ASN A 59 -1.52 -6.95 -29.93
CA ASN A 59 -0.64 -7.65 -30.89
C ASN A 59 -1.01 -9.13 -31.10
N GLY A 60 -2.31 -9.42 -31.12
CA GLY A 60 -2.83 -10.77 -31.25
C GLY A 60 -2.12 -11.60 -32.32
N HIS A 61 -1.73 -12.82 -31.92
CA HIS A 61 -1.50 -13.96 -32.80
C HIS A 61 -0.14 -14.12 -33.50
N ASP A 62 0.91 -13.35 -33.17
CA ASP A 62 2.26 -13.60 -33.74
C ASP A 62 3.20 -14.42 -32.83
N GLY A 63 2.74 -14.84 -31.64
CA GLY A 63 3.41 -15.84 -30.80
C GLY A 63 4.86 -15.55 -30.39
N ARG A 64 5.36 -14.33 -30.65
CA ARG A 64 6.78 -13.97 -30.58
C ARG A 64 7.08 -12.74 -29.72
N GLY A 65 6.20 -12.43 -28.76
CA GLY A 65 6.46 -11.44 -27.72
C GLY A 65 6.46 -12.12 -26.35
N ASN A 66 7.39 -11.74 -25.48
CA ASN A 66 7.42 -12.16 -24.09
C ASN A 66 6.21 -11.51 -23.37
N VAL A 67 5.02 -12.11 -23.46
CA VAL A 67 3.80 -11.55 -22.87
C VAL A 67 3.82 -11.80 -21.37
N ILE A 68 3.54 -10.75 -20.59
CA ILE A 68 3.37 -10.86 -19.14
C ILE A 68 2.34 -11.95 -18.86
N THR A 69 2.79 -13.03 -18.20
CA THR A 69 1.95 -14.15 -17.80
C THR A 69 1.54 -13.94 -16.36
N TYR A 70 0.24 -13.95 -16.09
CA TYR A 70 -0.31 -13.83 -14.73
C TYR A 70 -1.22 -15.02 -14.42
N TYR A 71 -1.30 -15.36 -13.14
CA TYR A 71 -2.22 -16.36 -12.66
C TYR A 71 -3.64 -15.80 -12.70
N GLN A 72 -4.54 -16.51 -13.37
CA GLN A 72 -5.96 -16.23 -13.36
C GLN A 72 -6.68 -17.32 -12.58
N GLU A 73 -7.15 -16.99 -11.38
CA GLU A 73 -8.02 -17.85 -10.60
C GLU A 73 -9.31 -18.09 -11.40
N LYS A 74 -9.61 -19.36 -11.72
CA LYS A 74 -10.78 -19.73 -12.53
C LYS A 74 -12.04 -19.93 -11.71
N ASN A 75 -11.88 -20.23 -10.43
CA ASN A 75 -12.97 -20.51 -9.51
C ASN A 75 -12.93 -19.47 -8.39
N GLU A 76 -14.08 -19.01 -7.94
CA GLU A 76 -14.14 -18.11 -6.79
C GLU A 76 -13.57 -18.81 -5.56
N HIS A 77 -12.49 -18.26 -5.00
CA HIS A 77 -11.88 -18.81 -3.81
C HIS A 77 -12.90 -18.75 -2.65
N PRO A 78 -13.16 -19.83 -1.89
CA PRO A 78 -14.21 -19.86 -0.87
C PRO A 78 -14.12 -18.72 0.16
N ALA A 79 -12.91 -18.23 0.45
CA ALA A 79 -12.69 -17.09 1.34
C ALA A 79 -13.21 -15.74 0.80
N LEU A 80 -13.58 -15.65 -0.47
CA LEU A 80 -14.07 -14.43 -1.14
C LEU A 80 -15.60 -14.39 -1.28
N GLN A 81 -16.33 -15.40 -0.81
CA GLN A 81 -17.78 -15.54 -1.04
C GLN A 81 -18.60 -14.31 -0.60
N ASP A 82 -18.21 -13.67 0.50
CA ASP A 82 -18.85 -12.46 1.03
C ASP A 82 -17.93 -11.22 0.96
N PHE A 83 -16.85 -11.29 0.17
CA PHE A 83 -15.91 -10.19 0.05
C PHE A 83 -16.59 -9.00 -0.65
N LYS A 84 -16.58 -7.86 0.04
CA LYS A 84 -17.04 -6.59 -0.52
C LYS A 84 -15.81 -5.75 -0.84
N PRO A 85 -15.57 -5.40 -2.13
CA PRO A 85 -14.47 -4.54 -2.49
C PRO A 85 -14.62 -3.19 -1.81
N PHE A 86 -13.51 -2.66 -1.31
CA PHE A 86 -13.48 -1.34 -0.73
C PHE A 86 -13.26 -0.30 -1.83
N ASP A 87 -14.23 0.59 -1.99
CA ASP A 87 -14.11 1.71 -2.91
C ASP A 87 -13.24 2.81 -2.27
N LEU A 88 -11.96 2.79 -2.64
CA LEU A 88 -10.97 3.76 -2.18
C LEU A 88 -11.34 5.19 -2.61
N GLU A 89 -11.86 5.39 -3.83
CA GLU A 89 -12.19 6.71 -4.35
C GLU A 89 -13.38 7.32 -3.61
N ALA A 90 -14.45 6.56 -3.44
CA ALA A 90 -15.62 7.00 -2.69
C ALA A 90 -15.25 7.31 -1.23
N TRP A 91 -14.39 6.49 -0.61
CA TRP A 91 -13.92 6.73 0.75
C TRP A 91 -13.08 8.02 0.86
N TRP A 92 -12.12 8.22 -0.04
CA TRP A 92 -11.32 9.44 -0.07
C TRP A 92 -12.17 10.68 -0.34
N GLY A 93 -13.10 10.62 -1.29
CA GLY A 93 -14.04 11.71 -1.58
C GLY A 93 -14.86 12.10 -0.37
N LYS A 94 -15.43 11.10 0.34
CA LYS A 94 -16.17 11.33 1.59
C LYS A 94 -15.30 11.98 2.66
N ARG A 95 -14.07 11.49 2.84
CA ARG A 95 -13.14 12.03 3.85
C ARG A 95 -12.73 13.47 3.55
N ILE A 96 -12.43 13.79 2.29
CA ILE A 96 -12.09 15.15 1.85
C ILE A 96 -13.27 16.09 2.13
N TYR A 97 -14.49 15.70 1.74
CA TYR A 97 -15.70 16.48 1.99
C TYR A 97 -15.92 16.75 3.50
N GLN A 98 -15.75 15.73 4.33
CA GLN A 98 -15.86 15.86 5.79
C GLN A 98 -14.82 16.82 6.35
N ASN A 99 -13.56 16.73 5.92
CA ASN A 99 -12.51 17.64 6.37
C ASN A 99 -12.81 19.10 6.00
N LEU A 100 -13.36 19.34 4.80
CA LEU A 100 -13.70 20.68 4.32
C LEU A 100 -14.92 21.28 5.05
N THR A 101 -15.94 20.46 5.34
CA THR A 101 -17.22 20.93 5.93
C THR A 101 -17.22 20.99 7.45
N GLN A 102 -16.35 20.24 8.13
CA GLN A 102 -16.24 20.22 9.61
C GLN A 102 -15.18 21.19 10.15
N SER A 103 -14.49 21.93 9.29
CA SER A 103 -13.47 22.93 9.68
C SER A 103 -14.05 24.35 9.90
N THR A 104 -15.34 24.46 10.21
CA THR A 104 -16.01 25.71 10.68
C THR A 104 -16.54 25.50 12.09
#